data_AF-A0A1G7VD14-F1
#
_entry.id   AF-A0A1G7VD14-F1
#
_cell.length_a   1.000
_cell.length_b   1.000
_cell.length_c   1.000
_cell.angle_alpha   90.00
_cell.angle_beta   90.00
_cell.angle_gamma   90.00
#
_symmetry.space_group_name_H-M   'P 1'
#
loop_
_entity.id
_entity.type
_entity.pdbx_description
1 polymer ?
#
loop_
_entity_poly.entity_id
_entity_poly.type
_entity_poly.pdbx_seq_one_letter_code
_entity_poly.pdbx_strand_id
1 'polypeptide(L)'
;MKHIFTRLLSILFLCTISISATAQEAYAVMSKDCTTLTFYYDNKKASREGTAYELNPGENRPELKKTKDHIILYTTDNDVDFTTVVFDGSFKDARPISCAHWFSGFKNLKKIEGIENLNTSNVTDMSCMFMRCESLTSLDVSNFNTSNVTDM
;
A
#
# COMPACT_ATOMS: atom_id res chain seq x y z
N MET A 1 -30.73 -46.71 45.80
CA MET A 1 -31.87 -47.38 45.17
C MET A 1 -32.11 -46.70 43.83
N LYS A 2 -31.84 -47.45 42.74
CA LYS A 2 -32.02 -47.15 41.30
C LYS A 2 -31.12 -46.10 40.63
N HIS A 3 -30.06 -46.62 40.01
CA HIS A 3 -29.39 -46.14 38.80
C HIS A 3 -30.32 -46.09 37.58
N ILE A 4 -30.00 -45.22 36.60
CA ILE A 4 -29.82 -45.47 35.14
C ILE A 4 -29.39 -44.11 34.53
N PHE A 5 -28.11 -43.83 34.29
CA PHE A 5 -27.29 -44.11 33.09
C PHE A 5 -27.74 -43.48 31.75
N THR A 6 -26.82 -42.66 31.21
CA THR A 6 -26.53 -42.39 29.77
C THR A 6 -27.45 -41.49 28.95
N ARG A 7 -26.92 -40.33 28.54
CA ARG A 7 -26.34 -40.18 27.18
C ARG A 7 -25.30 -39.04 27.14
N LEU A 8 -24.05 -39.44 26.90
CA LEU A 8 -23.05 -38.60 26.25
C LEU A 8 -23.61 -38.18 24.87
N LEU A 9 -23.45 -36.91 24.50
CA LEU A 9 -22.90 -36.54 23.19
C LEU A 9 -22.53 -35.04 23.24
N SER A 10 -21.24 -34.79 23.46
CA SER A 10 -20.47 -33.72 22.81
C SER A 10 -21.17 -32.38 22.57
N ILE A 11 -21.11 -31.49 23.56
CA ILE A 11 -21.05 -30.06 23.23
C ILE A 11 -19.60 -29.79 22.88
N LEU A 12 -19.32 -29.97 21.59
CA LEU A 12 -18.13 -29.51 20.91
C LEU A 12 -17.88 -28.08 21.39
N PHE A 13 -16.77 -27.85 22.08
CA PHE A 13 -16.27 -26.50 22.34
C PHE A 13 -15.84 -25.96 20.99
N LEU A 14 -16.80 -25.49 20.19
CA LEU A 14 -16.55 -24.63 19.05
C LEU A 14 -16.07 -23.32 19.66
N CYS A 15 -14.78 -23.30 20.01
CA CYS A 15 -14.01 -22.09 19.93
C CYS A 15 -14.05 -21.70 18.45
N THR A 16 -15.16 -21.06 18.03
CA THR A 16 -15.10 -20.14 16.93
C THR A 16 -14.25 -19.00 17.46
N ILE A 17 -12.93 -19.18 17.39
CA ILE A 17 -12.10 -18.05 17.03
C ILE A 17 -12.67 -17.67 15.67
N SER A 18 -13.67 -16.79 15.68
CA SER A 18 -13.94 -15.93 14.57
C SER A 18 -12.63 -15.18 14.42
N ILE A 19 -11.69 -15.74 13.64
CA ILE A 19 -10.63 -14.96 13.06
C ILE A 19 -11.44 -13.97 12.24
N SER A 20 -11.66 -12.79 12.80
CA SER A 20 -12.08 -11.64 12.04
C SER A 20 -11.06 -11.58 10.92
N ALA A 21 -11.45 -12.04 9.73
CA ALA A 21 -10.60 -11.92 8.57
C ALA A 21 -10.44 -10.43 8.40
N THR A 22 -9.29 -9.91 8.85
CA THR A 22 -8.96 -8.50 8.69
C THR A 22 -9.07 -8.20 7.21
N ALA A 23 -9.86 -7.18 6.88
CA ALA A 23 -10.08 -6.78 5.50
C ALA A 23 -8.73 -6.48 4.84
N GLN A 24 -8.59 -6.83 3.56
CA GLN A 24 -7.43 -6.39 2.81
C GLN A 24 -7.44 -4.87 2.76
N GLU A 25 -6.30 -4.26 3.07
CA GLU A 25 -6.10 -2.82 3.01
C GLU A 25 -4.91 -2.51 2.13
N ALA A 26 -4.96 -1.37 1.44
CA ALA A 26 -3.82 -0.85 0.70
C ALA A 26 -2.92 -0.10 1.68
N TYR A 27 -1.64 -0.43 1.71
CA TYR A 27 -0.66 0.24 2.55
C TYR A 27 0.72 0.22 1.90
N ALA A 28 1.58 1.14 2.33
CA ALA A 28 2.98 1.14 1.95
C ALA A 28 3.86 0.90 3.18
N VAL A 29 5.01 0.26 3.03
CA VAL A 29 5.96 0.03 4.11
C VAL A 29 7.32 0.58 3.70
N MET A 30 7.84 1.51 4.50
CA MET A 30 9.21 1.96 4.40
C MET A 30 10.11 0.99 5.16
N SER A 31 11.17 0.51 4.49
CA SER A 31 12.19 -0.34 5.09
C SER A 31 12.91 0.36 6.26
N LYS A 32 13.52 -0.42 7.16
CA LYS A 32 14.22 0.09 8.36
C LYS A 32 15.38 1.02 8.05
N ASP A 33 15.99 0.87 6.88
CA ASP A 33 17.08 1.72 6.37
C ASP A 33 16.57 2.92 5.55
N CYS A 34 15.25 3.10 5.44
CA CYS A 34 14.59 4.18 4.71
C CYS A 34 14.91 4.26 3.21
N THR A 35 15.42 3.19 2.59
CA THR A 35 15.80 3.18 1.16
C THR A 35 14.73 2.63 0.24
N THR A 36 13.79 1.84 0.77
CA THR A 36 12.80 1.10 -0.02
C THR A 36 11.38 1.39 0.47
N LEU A 37 10.48 1.72 -0.44
CA LEU A 37 9.04 1.84 -0.19
C LEU A 37 8.30 0.69 -0.89
N THR A 38 7.66 -0.22 -0.13
CA THR A 38 6.91 -1.34 -0.72
C THR A 38 5.41 -1.19 -0.54
N PHE A 39 4.66 -1.27 -1.63
CA PHE A 39 3.20 -1.20 -1.68
C PHE A 39 2.60 -2.61 -1.58
N TYR A 40 1.60 -2.75 -0.72
CA TYR A 40 0.90 -4.01 -0.44
C TYR A 40 -0.61 -3.82 -0.44
N TYR A 41 -1.32 -4.89 -0.78
CA TYR A 41 -2.77 -4.97 -0.62
C TYR A 41 -3.14 -6.33 -0.03
N ASP A 42 -3.05 -6.41 1.29
CA ASP A 42 -3.34 -7.62 2.04
C ASP A 42 -3.70 -7.27 3.48
N ASN A 43 -3.75 -8.28 4.35
CA ASN A 43 -4.11 -8.14 5.75
C ASN A 43 -2.90 -8.29 6.70
N LYS A 44 -1.68 -8.08 6.18
CA LYS A 44 -0.41 -8.32 6.88
C LYS A 44 0.28 -7.04 7.36
N LYS A 45 -0.33 -5.86 7.21
CA LYS A 45 0.24 -4.56 7.59
C LYS A 45 0.90 -4.54 8.97
N ALA A 46 0.19 -5.03 9.98
CA ALA A 46 0.69 -5.09 11.37
C ALA A 46 1.88 -6.04 11.59
N SER A 47 2.15 -6.94 10.65
CA SER A 47 3.25 -7.92 10.72
C SER A 47 4.46 -7.53 9.87
N ARG A 48 4.36 -6.49 9.04
CA ARG A 48 5.47 -6.08 8.17
C ARG A 48 6.57 -5.41 8.99
N GLU A 49 7.81 -5.74 8.69
CA GLU A 49 8.95 -5.02 9.24
C GLU A 49 9.11 -3.66 8.56
N GLY A 50 9.31 -2.60 9.35
CA GLY A 50 9.48 -1.23 8.85
C GLY A 50 8.40 -0.29 9.39
N THR A 51 8.25 0.85 8.72
CA THR A 51 7.19 1.83 9.05
C THR A 51 6.07 1.70 8.02
N ALA A 52 4.89 1.28 8.46
CA ALA A 52 3.72 1.18 7.61
C ALA A 52 2.96 2.51 7.52
N TYR A 53 2.43 2.81 6.34
CA TYR A 53 1.69 4.01 6.01
C TYR A 53 0.38 3.62 5.31
N GLU A 54 -0.68 4.34 5.64
CA GLU A 54 -1.97 4.15 4.97
C GLU A 54 -1.91 4.69 3.54
N LEU A 55 -2.45 3.91 2.61
CA LEU A 55 -2.77 4.40 1.29
C LEU A 55 -4.24 4.81 1.29
N ASN A 56 -4.53 5.88 0.55
CA ASN A 56 -5.87 6.45 0.39
C ASN A 56 -6.52 7.17 1.60
N PRO A 57 -5.81 7.78 2.55
CA PRO A 57 -6.48 8.75 3.41
C PRO A 57 -6.82 10.04 2.62
N GLY A 58 -8.07 10.49 2.75
CA GLY A 58 -8.55 11.74 2.12
C GLY A 58 -8.68 11.68 0.59
N GLU A 59 -8.07 12.64 -0.11
CA GLU A 59 -8.09 12.78 -1.59
C GLU A 59 -7.36 11.64 -2.35
N ASN A 60 -7.33 10.42 -1.79
CA ASN A 60 -6.66 9.23 -2.33
C ASN A 60 -5.14 9.38 -2.51
N ARG A 61 -4.48 10.13 -1.61
CA ARG A 61 -3.03 10.33 -1.59
C ARG A 61 -2.37 9.40 -0.56
N PRO A 62 -1.18 8.80 -0.81
CA PRO A 62 -0.42 8.08 0.21
C PRO A 62 -0.04 9.05 1.34
N GLU A 63 -0.49 8.84 2.59
CA GLU A 63 -0.02 9.67 3.70
C GLU A 63 1.27 9.11 4.28
N LEU A 64 2.39 9.53 3.72
CA LEU A 64 3.71 9.31 4.29
C LEU A 64 3.98 10.37 5.37
N LYS A 65 3.39 10.15 6.57
CA LYS A 65 3.59 10.87 7.86
C LYS A 65 2.74 12.12 8.15
N LYS A 66 2.31 12.20 9.40
CA LYS A 66 1.50 13.25 10.04
C LYS A 66 2.41 14.29 10.70
N THR A 67 2.37 15.55 10.29
CA THR A 67 2.89 16.69 11.06
C THR A 67 1.78 17.74 11.22
N LYS A 68 1.85 18.54 12.30
CA LYS A 68 0.73 19.39 12.75
C LYS A 68 0.34 20.51 11.79
N ASP A 69 1.20 20.87 10.83
CA ASP A 69 1.12 22.15 10.12
C ASP A 69 1.44 21.99 8.62
N HIS A 70 0.53 21.39 7.84
CA HIS A 70 0.49 21.32 6.36
C HIS A 70 0.83 19.96 5.70
N ILE A 71 -0.13 19.50 4.88
CA ILE A 71 -0.13 18.32 4.01
C ILE A 71 0.61 18.67 2.73
N ILE A 72 1.79 18.10 2.50
CA ILE A 72 2.56 18.34 1.27
C ILE A 72 3.32 17.05 0.89
N LEU A 73 2.83 16.32 -0.13
CA LEU A 73 3.59 15.30 -0.89
C LEU A 73 4.63 15.95 -1.82
N TYR A 74 5.40 16.87 -1.26
CA TYR A 74 6.52 17.50 -1.91
C TYR A 74 7.62 17.44 -0.87
N THR A 75 8.56 16.51 -1.01
CA THR A 75 9.78 16.54 -0.20
C THR A 75 10.54 17.80 -0.63
N THR A 76 10.28 18.93 0.03
CA THR A 76 11.18 20.09 -0.01
C THR A 76 12.46 19.81 0.75
N ASP A 77 12.42 18.83 1.65
CA ASP A 77 13.54 18.43 2.49
C ASP A 77 14.14 17.10 2.00
N ASN A 78 15.47 17.07 1.95
CA ASN A 78 16.32 15.95 1.53
C ASN A 78 16.27 14.74 2.49
N ASP A 79 15.15 14.50 3.18
CA ASP A 79 15.08 13.63 4.36
C ASP A 79 14.63 12.19 4.05
N VAL A 80 14.17 11.92 2.82
CA VAL A 80 13.80 10.57 2.37
C VAL A 80 14.59 10.20 1.11
N ASP A 81 15.51 9.25 1.26
CA ASP A 81 16.43 8.77 0.22
C ASP A 81 15.93 7.45 -0.40
N PHE A 82 14.67 7.44 -0.83
CA PHE A 82 14.13 6.27 -1.52
C PHE A 82 14.91 6.03 -2.80
N THR A 83 15.63 4.93 -2.86
CA THR A 83 16.32 4.48 -4.07
C THR A 83 15.51 3.45 -4.85
N THR A 84 14.56 2.80 -4.18
CA THR A 84 13.70 1.76 -4.75
C THR A 84 12.27 1.93 -4.27
N VAL A 85 11.28 1.79 -5.18
CA VAL A 85 9.93 1.39 -4.75
C VAL A 85 9.57 0.03 -5.33
N VAL A 86 8.74 -0.70 -4.60
CA VAL A 86 8.33 -2.07 -4.94
C VAL A 86 6.81 -2.14 -4.88
N PHE A 87 6.19 -2.66 -5.93
CA PHE A 87 4.79 -3.08 -5.90
C PHE A 87 4.75 -4.60 -5.73
N ASP A 88 4.43 -5.05 -4.51
CA ASP A 88 4.28 -6.48 -4.21
C ASP A 88 3.15 -7.09 -5.06
N GLY A 89 3.24 -8.39 -5.35
CA GLY A 89 2.21 -9.09 -6.15
C GLY A 89 0.80 -9.04 -5.54
N SER A 90 0.68 -8.80 -4.23
CA SER A 90 -0.61 -8.52 -3.58
C SER A 90 -1.27 -7.23 -4.09
N PHE A 91 -0.50 -6.24 -4.55
CA PHE A 91 -1.00 -4.91 -4.91
C PHE A 91 -1.83 -4.87 -6.20
N LYS A 92 -1.82 -5.93 -7.02
CA LYS A 92 -2.59 -6.03 -8.28
C LYS A 92 -4.08 -5.73 -8.12
N ASP A 93 -4.62 -5.93 -6.91
CA ASP A 93 -6.03 -5.76 -6.59
C ASP A 93 -6.34 -4.43 -5.86
N ALA A 94 -5.34 -3.60 -5.54
CA ALA A 94 -5.47 -2.36 -4.76
C ALA A 94 -6.27 -1.23 -5.44
N ARG A 95 -6.43 -1.32 -6.78
CA ARG A 95 -7.24 -0.43 -7.65
C ARG A 95 -7.34 1.03 -7.16
N PRO A 96 -6.21 1.75 -7.07
CA PRO A 96 -6.20 3.15 -6.64
C PRO A 96 -7.09 4.02 -7.54
N ILE A 97 -7.68 5.06 -6.94
CA ILE A 97 -8.47 6.08 -7.65
C ILE A 97 -7.58 7.25 -8.09
N SER A 98 -6.48 7.50 -7.38
CA SER A 98 -5.47 8.50 -7.74
C SER A 98 -4.07 7.95 -7.51
N CYS A 99 -3.16 8.28 -8.43
CA CYS A 99 -1.72 8.11 -8.30
C CYS A 99 -0.98 9.44 -8.18
N ALA A 100 -1.70 10.54 -7.95
CA ALA A 100 -1.15 11.87 -7.88
C ALA A 100 -0.06 11.99 -6.81
N HIS A 101 1.08 12.54 -7.21
CA HIS A 101 2.25 12.78 -6.35
C HIS A 101 2.86 11.55 -5.66
N TRP A 102 2.51 10.31 -6.02
CA TRP A 102 2.97 9.11 -5.29
C TRP A 102 4.50 9.03 -5.12
N PHE A 103 5.27 9.50 -6.10
CA PHE A 103 6.74 9.51 -6.06
C PHE A 103 7.34 10.91 -6.26
N SER A 104 6.51 11.95 -6.11
CA SER A 104 6.93 13.34 -6.28
C SER A 104 8.04 13.68 -5.28
N GLY A 105 9.19 14.15 -5.79
CA GLY A 105 10.34 14.54 -5.00
C GLY A 105 11.31 13.41 -4.65
N PHE A 106 11.06 12.16 -5.08
CA PHE A 106 12.00 11.07 -4.86
C PHE A 106 13.21 11.17 -5.81
N LYS A 107 14.07 12.18 -5.58
CA LYS A 107 15.20 12.55 -6.45
C LYS A 107 16.20 11.40 -6.66
N ASN A 108 16.36 10.55 -5.65
CA ASN A 108 17.30 9.44 -5.65
C ASN A 108 16.67 8.10 -6.07
N LEU A 109 15.38 8.09 -6.46
CA LEU A 109 14.69 6.88 -6.92
C LEU A 109 15.35 6.39 -8.20
N LYS A 110 15.98 5.22 -8.14
CA LYS A 110 16.69 4.60 -9.28
C LYS A 110 15.83 3.55 -9.97
N LYS A 111 14.94 2.90 -9.22
CA LYS A 111 14.24 1.72 -9.69
C LYS A 111 12.84 1.62 -9.11
N ILE A 112 11.91 1.16 -9.95
CA ILE A 112 10.60 0.68 -9.53
C ILE A 112 10.48 -0.78 -9.94
N GLU A 113 10.18 -1.64 -8.97
CA GLU A 113 9.99 -3.08 -9.16
C GLU A 113 8.51 -3.43 -9.10
N GLY A 114 8.07 -4.36 -9.95
CA GLY A 114 6.70 -4.85 -9.95
C GLY A 114 5.67 -3.84 -10.46
N ILE A 115 6.08 -2.84 -11.26
CA ILE A 115 5.18 -1.77 -11.75
C ILE A 115 3.94 -2.32 -12.49
N GLU A 116 4.03 -3.52 -13.07
CA GLU A 116 2.91 -4.26 -13.65
C GLU A 116 1.82 -4.66 -12.64
N ASN A 117 2.12 -4.69 -11.34
CA ASN A 117 1.15 -4.89 -10.26
C ASN A 117 0.39 -3.60 -9.91
N LEU A 118 0.75 -2.44 -10.47
CA LEU A 118 -0.03 -1.23 -10.33
C LEU A 118 -1.21 -1.24 -11.31
N ASN A 119 -2.38 -1.62 -10.82
CA ASN A 119 -3.61 -1.60 -11.61
C ASN A 119 -4.19 -0.18 -11.71
N THR A 120 -3.89 0.52 -12.80
CA THR A 120 -4.35 1.91 -13.01
C THR A 120 -5.75 2.02 -13.62
N SER A 121 -6.52 0.92 -13.74
CA SER A 121 -7.80 0.94 -14.47
C SER A 121 -8.85 1.90 -13.89
N ASN A 122 -8.71 2.27 -12.61
CA ASN A 122 -9.65 3.16 -11.91
C ASN A 122 -9.05 4.54 -11.63
N VAL A 123 -7.79 4.77 -12.03
CA VAL A 123 -7.08 6.01 -11.73
C VAL A 123 -7.65 7.14 -12.58
N THR A 124 -8.05 8.23 -11.92
CA THR A 124 -8.53 9.45 -12.57
C THR A 124 -7.50 10.58 -12.55
N ASP A 125 -6.53 10.53 -11.64
CA ASP A 125 -5.52 11.56 -11.47
C ASP A 125 -4.12 10.92 -11.33
N MET A 126 -3.22 11.28 -12.24
CA MET A 126 -1.81 10.88 -12.26
C MET A 126 -0.86 12.08 -12.13
N SER A 127 -1.41 13.26 -11.78
CA SER A 127 -0.65 14.50 -11.74
C SER A 127 0.59 14.39 -10.87
N CYS A 128 1.72 14.82 -11.41
CA CYS A 128 3.01 14.86 -10.72
C CYS A 128 3.50 13.51 -10.16
N MET A 129 2.98 12.35 -10.62
CA MET A 129 3.31 11.04 -10.07
C MET A 129 4.81 10.77 -9.98
N PHE A 130 5.58 11.20 -10.98
CA PHE A 130 7.05 11.08 -11.05
C PHE A 130 7.77 12.44 -11.06
N MET A 131 7.11 13.51 -10.58
CA MET A 131 7.70 14.83 -10.54
C MET A 131 9.00 14.81 -9.72
N ARG A 132 10.11 15.32 -10.28
CA ARG A 132 11.43 15.36 -9.63
C ARG A 132 12.03 13.99 -9.25
N CYS A 133 11.64 12.90 -9.93
CA CYS A 133 12.37 11.63 -9.89
C CYS A 133 13.64 11.68 -10.75
N GLU A 134 14.62 12.50 -10.36
CA GLU A 134 15.79 12.84 -11.18
C GLU A 134 16.71 11.63 -11.49
N SER A 135 16.76 10.64 -10.61
CA SER A 135 17.58 9.41 -10.78
C SER A 135 16.85 8.28 -11.52
N LEU A 136 15.55 8.41 -11.80
CA LEU A 136 14.74 7.36 -12.44
C LEU A 136 14.87 7.50 -13.96
N THR A 137 15.86 6.84 -14.55
CA THR A 137 16.23 7.02 -15.96
C THR A 137 15.41 6.17 -16.94
N SER A 138 14.76 5.11 -16.46
CA SER A 138 13.92 4.24 -17.28
C SER A 138 12.78 3.64 -16.47
N LEU A 139 11.59 3.62 -17.05
CA LEU A 139 10.42 2.94 -16.49
C LEU A 139 9.54 2.42 -17.64
N ASP A 140 9.23 1.13 -17.62
CA ASP A 140 8.24 0.57 -18.54
C ASP A 140 6.84 0.79 -17.95
N VAL A 141 6.06 1.64 -18.60
CA VAL A 141 4.68 1.97 -18.23
C VAL A 141 3.66 1.43 -19.23
N SER A 142 4.04 0.46 -20.07
CA SER A 142 3.17 -0.09 -21.12
C SER A 142 1.88 -0.72 -20.60
N ASN A 143 1.86 -1.15 -19.34
CA ASN A 143 0.68 -1.72 -18.67
C ASN A 143 -0.29 -0.65 -18.10
N PHE A 144 0.05 0.64 -18.18
CA PHE A 144 -0.82 1.69 -17.64
C PHE A 144 -2.06 1.83 -18.51
N ASN A 145 -3.22 1.59 -17.90
CA ASN A 145 -4.49 2.04 -18.44
C ASN A 145 -4.73 3.50 -18.03
N THR A 146 -4.74 4.40 -18.99
CA THR A 146 -5.00 5.84 -18.79
C THR A 146 -6.38 6.27 -19.29
N SER A 147 -7.30 5.35 -19.55
CA SER A 147 -8.60 5.66 -20.17
C SER A 147 -9.52 6.53 -19.30
N ASN A 148 -9.32 6.47 -17.98
CA ASN A 148 -10.12 7.21 -16.99
C ASN A 148 -9.39 8.45 -16.45
N VAL A 149 -8.14 8.68 -16.87
CA VAL A 149 -7.30 9.77 -16.36
C VAL A 149 -7.76 11.10 -16.95
N THR A 150 -8.09 12.06 -16.09
CA THR A 150 -8.44 13.44 -16.45
C THR A 150 -7.29 14.41 -16.23
N ASP A 151 -6.35 14.08 -15.35
CA ASP A 151 -5.21 14.93 -14.96
C ASP A 151 -3.89 14.13 -14.97
N MET A 152 -2.84 14.65 -15.62
CA MET A 152 -1.51 14.03 -15.79
C MET A 152 -0.37 14.99 -15.43
#